data_AF-A0A809N2J0-F1
#
_entry.id   AF-A0A809N2J0-F1
#
_cell.length_a   1.000
_cell.length_b   1.000
_cell.length_c   1.000
_cell.angle_alpha   90.00
_cell.angle_beta   90.00
_cell.angle_gamma   90.00
#
_symmetry.space_group_name_H-M   'P 1'
#
loop_
_entity.id
_entity.type
_entity.pdbx_description
1 polymer ?
#
loop_
_entity_poly.entity_id
_entity_poly.type
_entity_poly.pdbx_seq_one_letter_code
_entity_poly.pdbx_strand_id
1 'polypeptide(L)' 'MGTRLDNSITIIVRHDARNIEQKQARLDGIVYDISDISPDDSNNAIRYDYLTLIKTTKGA' A
#
# COMPACT_ATOMS: atom_id res chain seq x y z
N MET A 1 4.93 -20.63 14.42
CA MET A 1 3.83 -19.72 14.08
C MET A 1 4.37 -18.30 14.22
N GLY A 2 5.02 -17.78 13.17
CA GLY A 2 5.55 -16.41 13.13
C GLY A 2 4.54 -15.51 12.44
N THR A 3 4.32 -14.32 12.97
CA THR A 3 3.37 -13.34 12.46
C THR A 3 3.73 -12.96 11.02
N ARG A 4 2.74 -12.87 10.12
CA ARG A 4 2.98 -12.35 8.75
C ARG A 4 3.14 -10.82 8.73
N LEU A 5 2.93 -10.17 9.88
CA LEU A 5 2.84 -8.72 10.02
C LEU A 5 4.21 -8.02 10.07
N ASP A 6 5.28 -8.76 10.34
CA ASP A 6 6.65 -8.24 10.46
C ASP A 6 7.21 -7.69 9.14
N ASN A 7 6.57 -7.98 8.01
CA ASN A 7 7.00 -7.56 6.68
C ASN A 7 6.02 -6.60 5.99
N SER A 8 5.09 -6.00 6.72
CA SER A 8 4.17 -4.99 6.18
C SER A 8 4.63 -3.56 6.45
N ILE A 9 4.54 -2.70 5.44
CA ILE A 9 4.80 -1.26 5.53
C ILE A 9 3.51 -0.53 5.15
N THR A 10 3.04 0.38 6.00
CA THR A 10 1.96 1.31 5.61
C THR A 10 2.58 2.59 5.07
N ILE A 11 2.16 3.00 3.89
CA ILE A 11 2.48 4.31 3.32
C ILE A 11 1.23 5.17 3.21
N ILE A 12 1.43 6.49 3.21
CA ILE A 12 0.37 7.48 3.06
C ILE A 12 0.65 8.26 1.78
N VAL A 13 -0.31 8.30 0.86
CA VAL A 13 -0.20 8.99 -0.43
C VAL A 13 -1.33 9.99 -0.59
N ARG A 14 -1.16 10.99 -1.46
CA ARG A 14 -2.28 11.88 -1.81
C ARG A 14 -3.40 11.05 -2.42
N HIS A 15 -4.63 11.31 -1.97
CA HIS A 15 -5.80 10.62 -2.48
C HIS A 15 -5.90 10.80 -3.99
N ASP A 16 -6.03 9.68 -4.69
CA ASP A 16 -6.22 9.60 -6.13
C ASP A 16 -7.09 8.38 -6.41
N ALA A 17 -8.16 8.55 -7.19
CA ALA A 17 -9.06 7.45 -7.53
C ALA A 17 -8.34 6.25 -8.17
N ARG A 18 -7.19 6.49 -8.82
CA ARG A 18 -6.36 5.46 -9.45
C ARG A 18 -5.61 4.59 -8.44
N ASN A 19 -5.50 5.01 -7.18
CA ASN A 19 -4.81 4.24 -6.14
C ASN A 19 -5.50 2.89 -5.92
N ILE A 20 -6.84 2.86 -5.96
CA ILE A 20 -7.69 1.70 -5.69
C ILE A 20 -7.42 0.54 -6.67
N GLU A 21 -6.97 0.86 -7.89
CA GLU A 21 -6.68 -0.13 -8.94
C GLU A 21 -5.22 -0.63 -8.93
N GLN A 22 -4.36 -0.02 -8.11
CA GLN A 22 -2.94 -0.38 -8.06
C GLN A 22 -2.75 -1.73 -7.37
N LYS A 23 -1.81 -2.52 -7.89
CA LYS A 23 -1.48 -3.84 -7.35
C LYS A 23 -0.11 -3.90 -6.69
N GLN A 24 0.79 -3.00 -7.08
CA GLN A 24 2.18 -2.99 -6.62
C GLN A 24 2.69 -1.57 -6.45
N ALA A 25 3.64 -1.41 -5.53
CA ALA A 25 4.38 -0.18 -5.33
C ALA A 25 5.88 -0.49 -5.40
N ARG A 26 6.68 0.51 -5.79
CA ARG A 26 8.14 0.42 -5.76
C ARG A 26 8.70 1.48 -4.82
N LEU A 27 9.42 1.04 -3.80
CA LEU A 27 10.14 1.89 -2.84
C LEU A 27 11.62 1.53 -2.91
N ASP A 28 12.48 2.52 -3.15
CA ASP A 28 13.95 2.33 -3.25
C ASP A 28 14.37 1.17 -4.17
N GLY A 29 13.67 1.00 -5.29
CA GLY A 29 13.93 -0.08 -6.25
C GLY A 29 13.33 -1.44 -5.89
N ILE A 30 12.86 -1.62 -4.65
CA ILE A 30 12.21 -2.85 -4.17
C ILE A 30 10.73 -2.83 -4.54
N VAL A 31 10.23 -3.92 -5.10
CA VAL A 31 8.80 -4.09 -5.43
C VAL A 31 8.07 -4.72 -4.25
N TYR A 32 6.92 -4.14 -3.93
CA TYR A 32 5.99 -4.60 -2.91
C TYR A 32 4.62 -4.82 -3.55
N ASP A 33 3.90 -5.82 -3.05
CA ASP A 33 2.49 -6.01 -3.36
C ASP A 33 1.65 -5.14 -2.43
N ILE A 34 0.63 -4.49 -2.99
CA ILE A 34 -0.36 -3.75 -2.20
C ILE A 34 -1.37 -4.78 -1.68
N SER A 35 -1.39 -4.99 -0.37
CA SER A 35 -2.26 -5.97 0.27
C SER A 35 -3.59 -5.39 0.73
N ASP A 36 -3.62 -4.07 0.99
CA ASP A 36 -4.83 -3.36 1.40
C ASP A 36 -4.75 -1.88 1.05
N ILE A 37 -5.90 -1.26 0.83
CA ILE A 37 -6.07 0.16 0.51
C ILE A 37 -7.24 0.70 1.34
N SER A 38 -6.97 1.72 2.14
CA SER A 38 -7.99 2.49 2.84
C SER A 38 -8.05 3.89 2.23
N PRO A 39 -9.02 4.15 1.32
CA PRO A 39 -9.17 5.46 0.71
C PRO A 39 -9.80 6.47 1.68
N ASP A 40 -9.39 7.73 1.57
CA ASP A 40 -10.07 8.84 2.24
C ASP A 40 -11.24 9.36 1.39
N ASP A 41 -12.42 8.80 1.65
CA ASP A 41 -13.69 9.14 0.99
C ASP A 41 -14.36 10.40 1.57
N SER A 42 -13.68 11.15 2.44
CA SER A 42 -14.21 12.43 2.95
C SER A 42 -14.37 13.46 1.83
N ASN A 43 -15.16 14.50 2.09
CA ASN A 43 -15.32 15.65 1.19
C ASN A 43 -14.30 16.77 1.47
N ASN A 44 -13.12 16.41 1.96
CA ASN A 44 -12.08 17.38 2.29
C ASN A 44 -11.30 17.82 1.04
N ALA A 45 -10.84 19.07 1.01
CA ALA A 45 -10.00 19.58 -0.10
C ALA A 45 -8.63 18.90 -0.18
N ILE A 46 -8.14 18.35 0.94
CA ILE A 46 -6.87 17.66 1.07
C ILE A 46 -7.18 16.29 1.68
N ARG A 47 -6.84 15.22 0.95
CA ARG A 47 -7.16 13.83 1.29
C ARG A 47 -5.96 12.93 1.08
N TYR A 48 -5.91 11.82 1.81
CA TYR A 48 -4.81 10.86 1.75
C TYR A 48 -5.30 9.42 1.86
N ASP A 49 -4.73 8.53 1.05
CA ASP A 49 -5.01 7.10 1.12
C ASP A 49 -3.90 6.37 1.88
N TYR A 50 -4.29 5.37 2.65
CA TYR A 50 -3.36 4.47 3.32
C TYR A 50 -3.22 3.20 2.50
N LEU A 51 -1.99 2.87 2.10
CA LEU A 51 -1.68 1.65 1.37
C LEU A 51 -0.83 0.76 2.26
N THR A 52 -1.28 -0.48 2.48
CA THR A 52 -0.48 -1.50 3.17
C THR A 52 0.27 -2.32 2.14
N LEU A 53 1.59 -2.33 2.27
CA LEU A 53 2.53 -2.98 1.36
C LEU A 53 3.12 -4.22 2.02
N ILE A 54 3.26 -5.31 1.27
CA ILE A 54 3.97 -6.51 1.70
C ILE A 54 5.09 -6.79 0.71
N LYS A 55 6.30 -7.06 1.20
CA LYS A 55 7.45 -7.34 0.34
C LYS A 55 7.17 -8.57 -0.52
N THR A 56 7.32 -8.44 -1.83
CA THR A 56 7.17 -9.58 -2.75
C THR A 56 8.33 -10.55 -2.54
N THR A 57 8.09 -11.67 -1.86
CA THR A 57 8.95 -12.85 -1.93
C THR A 57 8.57 -13.63 -3.19
N LYS A 58 9.37 -13.52 -4.25
CA LYS A 58 9.31 -14.53 -5.31
C LYS A 58 9.64 -15.88 -4.68
N GLY A 59 8.74 -16.86 -4.83
CA GLY A 59 9.00 -18.24 -4.41
C GLY A 59 10.33 -18.71 -5.01
N ALA A 60 11.14 -19.32 -4.15
CA ALA A 60 12.36 -20.02 -4.53
C ALA A 60 12.05 -21.21 -5.46
#